data_AF-A0A0P4UTH6-F1
#
_entry.id   AF-A0A0P4UTH6-F1
#
_cell.length_a   1.000
_cell.length_b   1.000
_cell.length_c   1.000
_cell.angle_alpha   90.00
_cell.angle_beta   90.00
_cell.angle_gamma   90.00
#
_symmetry.space_group_name_H-M   'P 1'
#
loop_
_entity.id
_entity.type
_entity.pdbx_description
1 polymer ?
#
loop_
_entity_poly.entity_id
_entity_poly.type
_entity_poly.pdbx_seq_one_letter_code
_entity_poly.pdbx_strand_id
1 'polypeptide(L)' 'MAKVNPIDVQKHLKGLDYPATKEDVIKHAEKNGADEELKALLQDLPDEEYAKPTDVNKAIGQVE' A
#
# COMPACT_ATOMS: atom_id res chain seq x y z
N MET A 1 -13.17 -9.39 -10.52
CA MET A 1 -12.95 -8.67 -9.26
C MET A 1 -11.58 -9.09 -8.80
N ALA A 2 -10.55 -8.43 -9.32
CA ALA A 2 -9.24 -8.62 -8.75
C ALA A 2 -9.35 -8.10 -7.32
N LYS A 3 -9.18 -9.01 -6.37
CA LYS A 3 -9.19 -8.70 -4.95
C LYS A 3 -7.73 -8.47 -4.64
N VAL A 4 -7.31 -7.22 -4.57
CA VAL A 4 -6.01 -6.90 -3.98
C VAL A 4 -6.01 -7.55 -2.59
N ASN A 5 -5.23 -8.61 -2.45
CA ASN A 5 -5.32 -9.46 -1.28
C ASN A 5 -4.53 -8.77 -0.17
N PRO A 6 -5.13 -8.46 0.99
CA PRO A 6 -4.45 -7.75 2.07
C PRO A 6 -3.17 -8.45 2.54
N ILE A 7 -3.10 -9.78 2.41
CA ILE A 7 -1.91 -10.58 2.70
C ILE A 7 -0.76 -10.25 1.74
N ASP A 8 -1.07 -10.13 0.45
CA ASP A 8 -0.08 -9.80 -0.57
C ASP A 8 0.41 -8.37 -0.37
N VAL A 9 -0.47 -7.40 -0.15
CA VAL A 9 -0.09 -6.01 0.18
C VAL A 9 0.89 -5.96 1.35
N GLN A 10 0.57 -6.64 2.45
CA GLN A 10 1.44 -6.66 3.63
C GLN A 10 2.81 -7.27 3.33
N LYS A 11 2.89 -8.25 2.42
CA LYS A 11 4.16 -8.86 1.99
C LYS A 11 4.99 -7.89 1.13
N HIS A 12 4.35 -7.15 0.22
CA HIS A 12 5.01 -6.18 -0.65
C HIS A 12 5.45 -4.92 0.09
N LEU A 13 4.76 -4.55 1.16
CA LEU A 13 5.07 -3.39 2.01
C LEU A 13 5.94 -3.75 3.23
N LYS A 14 6.34 -5.02 3.36
CA LYS A 14 7.22 -5.49 4.43
C LYS A 14 8.65 -5.08 4.14
N GLY A 15 9.28 -4.37 5.07
CA GLY A 15 10.66 -3.90 4.91
C GLY A 15 10.78 -2.49 4.34
N LEU A 16 9.66 -1.77 4.20
CA LEU A 16 9.66 -0.32 4.14
C LEU A 16 10.04 0.23 5.53
N ASP A 17 10.93 1.22 5.58
CA ASP A 17 11.26 1.96 6.79
C ASP A 17 10.10 2.92 7.10
N TYR A 18 9.48 2.73 8.27
CA TYR A 18 8.38 3.58 8.74
C TYR A 18 8.87 4.60 9.78
N PRO A 19 8.28 5.81 9.84
CA PRO A 19 7.13 6.28 9.08
C PRO A 19 7.45 6.54 7.60
N ALA A 20 6.50 6.24 6.72
CA ALA A 20 6.62 6.40 5.28
C ALA A 20 5.44 7.18 4.73
N THR A 21 5.71 8.04 3.75
CA THR A 21 4.66 8.81 3.07
C THR A 21 3.91 7.94 2.06
N LYS A 22 2.73 8.39 1.63
CA LYS A 22 2.00 7.81 0.50
C LYS A 22 2.91 7.53 -0.70
N GLU A 23 3.74 8.49 -1.08
CA GLU A 23 4.66 8.35 -2.22
C GLU A 23 5.71 7.26 -2.00
N ASP A 24 6.29 7.17 -0.80
CA ASP A 24 7.27 6.13 -0.47
C ASP A 24 6.63 4.75 -0.49
N VAL A 25 5.41 4.63 0.02
CA VAL A 25 4.61 3.40 -0.02
C VAL A 25 4.32 2.99 -1.47
N ILE A 26 3.89 3.92 -2.33
CA ILE A 26 3.65 3.65 -3.76
C ILE A 26 4.93 3.17 -4.44
N LYS A 27 6.05 3.90 -4.26
CA LYS A 27 7.34 3.52 -4.86
C LYS A 27 7.82 2.17 -4.37
N HIS A 28 7.68 1.89 -3.07
CA HIS A 28 8.11 0.63 -2.49
C HIS A 28 7.22 -0.52 -2.98
N ALA A 29 5.90 -0.33 -3.01
CA ALA A 29 4.95 -1.30 -3.54
C ALA A 29 5.25 -1.61 -5.01
N GLU A 30 5.42 -0.58 -5.85
CA GLU A 30 5.76 -0.71 -7.27
C GLU A 30 7.06 -1.50 -7.46
N LYS A 31 8.11 -1.16 -6.69
CA LYS A 31 9.39 -1.87 -6.73
C LYS A 31 9.28 -3.34 -6.30
N ASN A 32 8.34 -3.67 -5.41
CA ASN A 32 8.08 -5.04 -4.99
C ASN A 32 7.18 -5.82 -5.95
N GLY A 33 6.65 -5.19 -7.00
CA GLY A 33 5.77 -5.84 -7.99
C GLY A 33 4.28 -5.64 -7.74
N ALA A 34 3.89 -4.54 -7.09
CA ALA A 34 2.48 -4.18 -6.94
C ALA A 34 1.78 -4.03 -8.30
N ASP A 35 0.63 -4.69 -8.43
CA ASP A 35 -0.26 -4.57 -9.58
C ASP A 35 -0.76 -3.14 -9.78
N GLU A 36 -1.20 -2.84 -11.00
CA GLU A 36 -1.75 -1.51 -11.33
C GLU A 36 -2.97 -1.14 -10.49
N GLU A 37 -3.79 -2.13 -10.12
CA GLU A 37 -4.95 -1.93 -9.24
C GLU A 37 -4.51 -1.54 -7.82
N LEU A 38 -3.49 -2.19 -7.27
CA LEU A 38 -2.91 -1.82 -5.97
C LEU A 38 -2.30 -0.42 -6.02
N LYS A 39 -1.60 -0.06 -7.11
CA LYS A 39 -1.06 1.30 -7.28
C LYS A 39 -2.16 2.35 -7.35
N ALA A 40 -3.26 2.08 -8.04
CA ALA A 40 -4.40 2.98 -8.11
C ALA A 40 -5.03 3.19 -6.73
N LEU A 41 -5.22 2.11 -5.96
CA LEU A 41 -5.72 2.20 -4.58
C LEU A 41 -4.78 3.00 -3.69
N LEU A 42 -3.46 2.76 -3.77
CA LEU A 42 -2.44 3.52 -3.04
C LEU A 42 -2.40 5.00 -3.43
N GLN A 43 -2.71 5.34 -4.68
CA GLN A 43 -2.82 6.73 -5.14
C GLN A 43 -4.08 7.42 -4.63
N ASP A 44 -5.17 6.68 -4.47
CA ASP A 44 -6.44 7.18 -3.93
C ASP A 44 -6.41 7.34 -2.40
N LEU A 45 -5.40 6.77 -1.74
CA LEU A 45 -5.21 6.92 -0.31
C LEU A 45 -4.98 8.39 0.09
N PRO A 46 -5.46 8.79 1.29
CA PRO A 46 -5.12 10.07 1.88
C PRO A 46 -3.60 10.25 1.99
N ASP A 47 -3.18 11.50 1.78
CA ASP A 47 -1.80 11.94 1.91
C ASP A 47 -1.44 12.06 3.41
N GLU A 48 -1.23 10.90 4.03
CA GLU A 48 -0.86 10.77 5.43
C GLU A 48 0.42 9.94 5.60
N GLU A 49 1.08 10.09 6.75
CA GLU A 49 2.22 9.26 7.12
C GLU A 49 1.73 7.93 7.67
N TYR A 50 2.05 6.87 6.96
CA TYR A 50 1.78 5.52 7.41
C TYR A 50 2.90 5.11 8.36
N ALA A 51 2.54 4.61 9.53
CA ALA A 51 3.52 4.14 10.52
C ALA A 51 3.81 2.65 10.38
N LYS A 52 2.93 1.88 9.69
CA LYS A 52 3.04 0.43 9.55
C LYS A 52 2.44 -0.05 8.22
N PRO A 53 2.87 -1.24 7.73
CA PRO A 53 2.27 -1.84 6.54
C PRO A 53 0.79 -2.17 6.71
N THR A 54 0.38 -2.45 7.95
CA THR A 54 -1.02 -2.71 8.31
C THR A 54 -1.90 -1.49 8.17
N ASP A 55 -1.37 -0.28 8.37
CA ASP A 55 -2.16 0.95 8.21
C ASP A 55 -2.50 1.17 6.74
N VAL A 56 -1.51 1.00 5.85
CA VAL A 56 -1.72 1.06 4.40
C VAL A 56 -2.72 -0.01 3.94
N ASN A 57 -2.56 -1.24 4.42
CA ASN A 57 -3.44 -2.35 4.08
C ASN A 57 -4.90 -2.08 4.51
N LYS A 58 -5.06 -1.55 5.72
CA LYS A 58 -6.37 -1.15 6.25
C LYS A 58 -6.96 0.03 5.48
N ALA A 59 -6.12 0.96 5.02
CA ALA A 59 -6.55 2.09 4.23
C ALA A 59 -7.05 1.62 2.85
N ILE A 60 -6.29 0.76 2.15
CA ILE A 60 -6.70 0.16 0.87
C ILE A 60 -8.03 -0.58 0.99
N GLY A 61 -8.18 -1.44 2.02
CA GLY A 61 -9.42 -2.18 2.24
C GLY A 61 -10.63 -1.32 2.66
N GLN A 62 -10.43 -0.02 2.93
CA GLN A 62 -11.51 0.95 3.17
C GLN A 62 -11.90 1.74 1.91
N VAL A 63 -11.09 1.73 0.86
CA VAL A 63 -11.38 2.41 -0.42
C VAL A 63 -12.10 1.51 -1.43
N GLU A 64 -12.18 0.20 -1.16
CA GLU A 64 -12.91 -0.81 -1.97
C GLU A 64 -14.44 -0.75 -1.78
#